data_AF-A0A7C2F912-F1
#
_entry.id   AF-A0A7C2F912-F1
#
_cell.length_a   1.000
_cell.length_b   1.000
_cell.length_c   1.000
_cell.angle_alpha   90.00
_cell.angle_beta   90.00
_cell.angle_gamma   90.00
#
_symmetry.space_group_name_H-M   'P 1'
#
loop_
_entity.id
_entity.type
_entity.pdbx_description
1 polymer ?
#
loop_
_entity_poly.entity_id
_entity_poly.type
_entity_poly.pdbx_seq_one_letter_code
_entity_poly.pdbx_strand_id
1 'polypeptide(L)'
;MCQLATMLTEVEFIAGDVPGQWMPFVSAQDFEAGLFLMTQIMDEARHTDVFRKRALANGGGLLAQGAGLGLRTLIEARDFTEMSVLMHVQAEGFVQSMFRMGELIGQTEADKRIFRMSAQDESRHLAFGVMHLKYVLDTEPERREEIHHYLDKAEGDAAGGGSGDVTFPPVFEALCILLGGGVDKFDEGLQKFLLLRKRQINEYVHRLTVAGLGDRRQRLGPLMAQFLDPA
;
A
#
# COMPACT_ATOMS: atom_id res chain seq x y z
N MET A 1 -12.35 -9.95 -10.09
CA MET A 1 -10.99 -10.48 -9.80
C MET A 1 -9.95 -9.98 -10.80
N CYS A 2 -10.12 -10.18 -12.11
CA CYS A 2 -9.11 -9.76 -13.09
C CYS A 2 -8.75 -8.26 -13.02
N GLN A 3 -9.73 -7.37 -12.81
CA GLN A 3 -9.48 -5.93 -12.66
C GLN A 3 -8.64 -5.62 -11.41
N LEU A 4 -8.95 -6.26 -10.28
CA LEU A 4 -8.16 -6.12 -9.05
C LEU A 4 -6.73 -6.63 -9.25
N ALA A 5 -6.58 -7.80 -9.87
CA ALA A 5 -5.26 -8.37 -10.16
C ALA A 5 -4.47 -7.54 -11.19
N THR A 6 -5.15 -6.85 -12.12
CA THR A 6 -4.52 -5.89 -13.05
C THR A 6 -3.93 -4.73 -12.26
N MET A 7 -4.73 -4.10 -11.40
CA MET A 7 -4.25 -3.00 -10.54
C MET A 7 -3.08 -3.45 -9.65
N LEU A 8 -3.19 -4.62 -9.01
CA LEU A 8 -2.12 -5.15 -8.17
C LEU A 8 -0.85 -5.39 -8.99
N THR A 9 -0.95 -5.91 -10.21
CA THR A 9 0.21 -6.05 -11.10
C THR A 9 0.93 -4.70 -11.32
N GLU A 10 0.19 -3.60 -11.47
CA GLU A 10 0.77 -2.26 -11.62
C GLU A 10 1.42 -1.76 -10.33
N VAL A 11 0.76 -1.96 -9.19
CA VAL A 11 1.26 -1.56 -7.87
C VAL A 11 2.55 -2.29 -7.54
N GLU A 12 2.54 -3.63 -7.61
CA GLU A 12 3.69 -4.43 -7.23
C GLU A 12 4.88 -4.21 -8.15
N PHE A 13 4.62 -3.93 -9.43
CA PHE A 13 5.70 -3.63 -10.37
C PHE A 13 6.47 -2.37 -9.94
N ILE A 14 5.74 -1.31 -9.58
CA ILE A 14 6.37 -0.07 -9.07
C ILE A 14 6.95 -0.30 -7.69
N ALA A 15 6.31 -1.10 -6.84
CA ALA A 15 6.83 -1.45 -5.52
C ALA A 15 8.17 -2.21 -5.62
N GLY A 16 8.40 -2.97 -6.70
CA GLY A 16 9.72 -3.56 -6.99
C GLY A 16 10.73 -2.55 -7.54
N ASP A 17 10.30 -1.66 -8.44
CA ASP A 17 11.18 -0.69 -9.10
C ASP A 17 11.70 0.40 -8.15
N VAL A 18 10.84 0.93 -7.27
CA VAL A 18 11.19 2.01 -6.32
C VAL A 18 12.39 1.65 -5.43
N PRO A 19 12.42 0.56 -4.67
CA PRO A 19 13.58 0.18 -3.87
C PRO A 19 14.81 -0.10 -4.75
N GLY A 20 14.60 -0.60 -5.97
CA GLY A 20 15.66 -0.77 -6.98
C GLY A 20 16.38 0.54 -7.33
N GLN A 21 15.69 1.69 -7.32
CA GLN A 21 16.30 3.00 -7.54
C GLN A 21 17.25 3.42 -6.41
N TRP A 22 17.02 2.93 -5.19
CA TRP A 22 17.80 3.28 -4.01
C TRP A 22 18.99 2.34 -3.76
N MET A 23 18.94 1.11 -4.29
CA MET A 23 20.00 0.11 -4.14
C MET A 23 21.43 0.63 -4.47
N PRO A 24 21.67 1.42 -5.53
CA PRO A 24 23.00 1.95 -5.83
C PRO A 24 23.55 2.94 -4.79
N PHE A 25 22.69 3.51 -3.95
CA PHE A 25 23.04 4.53 -2.95
C PHE A 25 23.21 3.95 -1.54
N VAL A 26 22.97 2.65 -1.36
CA VAL A 26 23.16 1.99 -0.07
C VAL A 26 24.66 2.00 0.29
N SER A 27 24.99 2.61 1.43
CA SER A 27 26.36 2.69 1.91
C SER A 27 26.82 1.34 2.49
N ALA A 28 28.14 1.15 2.62
CA ALA A 28 28.68 -0.03 3.31
C ALA A 28 28.30 -0.12 4.80
N GLN A 29 27.89 1.00 5.41
CA GLN A 29 27.43 1.03 6.80
C GLN A 29 25.97 0.56 6.94
N ASP A 30 25.18 0.69 5.88
CA ASP A 30 23.75 0.34 5.84
C ASP A 30 23.52 -1.00 5.12
N PHE A 31 24.50 -1.90 5.19
CA PHE A 31 24.51 -3.14 4.43
C PHE A 31 23.25 -3.99 4.69
N GLU A 32 22.78 -4.07 5.93
CA GLU A 32 21.57 -4.79 6.32
C GLU A 32 20.31 -4.20 5.68
N ALA A 33 20.25 -2.87 5.53
CA ALA A 33 19.15 -2.22 4.81
C ALA A 33 19.18 -2.61 3.33
N GLY A 34 20.36 -2.64 2.70
CA GLY A 34 20.50 -3.13 1.32
C GLY A 34 20.08 -4.59 1.14
N LEU A 35 20.45 -5.48 2.08
CA LEU A 35 19.99 -6.88 2.07
C LEU A 35 18.46 -6.99 2.15
N PHE A 36 17.85 -6.14 2.98
CA PHE A 36 16.41 -6.08 3.11
C PHE A 36 15.73 -5.61 1.83
N LEU A 37 16.18 -4.50 1.24
CA LEU A 37 15.63 -3.97 -0.01
C LEU A 37 15.73 -4.99 -1.16
N MET A 38 16.82 -5.75 -1.25
CA MET A 38 16.92 -6.85 -2.22
C MET A 38 15.88 -7.96 -1.98
N THR A 39 15.58 -8.25 -0.72
CA THR A 39 14.52 -9.21 -0.37
C THR A 39 13.16 -8.69 -0.81
N GLN A 40 12.87 -7.41 -0.54
CA GLN A 40 11.64 -6.75 -0.98
C GLN A 40 11.51 -6.73 -2.50
N ILE A 41 12.55 -6.35 -3.24
CA ILE A 41 12.55 -6.41 -4.71
C ILE A 41 12.17 -7.81 -5.22
N MET A 42 12.69 -8.87 -4.57
CA MET A 42 12.33 -10.24 -4.93
C MET A 42 10.89 -10.59 -4.52
N ASP A 43 10.41 -10.12 -3.38
CA ASP A 43 9.02 -10.29 -2.96
C ASP A 43 8.07 -9.65 -3.97
N GLU A 44 8.32 -8.40 -4.37
CA GLU A 44 7.51 -7.65 -5.32
C GLU A 44 7.55 -8.22 -6.74
N ALA A 45 8.69 -8.76 -7.16
CA ALA A 45 8.76 -9.50 -8.42
C ALA A 45 7.86 -10.76 -8.39
N ARG A 46 7.75 -11.45 -7.24
CA ARG A 46 6.82 -12.58 -7.09
C ARG A 46 5.37 -12.12 -7.07
N HIS A 47 5.06 -11.02 -6.40
CA HIS A 47 3.69 -10.52 -6.31
C HIS A 47 3.21 -10.03 -7.69
N THR A 48 4.04 -9.26 -8.39
CA THR A 48 3.81 -8.85 -9.78
C THR A 48 3.51 -10.05 -10.67
N ASP A 49 4.36 -11.08 -10.64
CA ASP A 49 4.19 -12.29 -11.46
C ASP A 49 2.89 -13.03 -11.14
N VAL A 50 2.58 -13.24 -9.86
CA VAL A 50 1.42 -14.03 -9.45
C VAL A 50 0.10 -13.31 -9.73
N PHE A 51 0.00 -12.00 -9.47
CA PHE A 51 -1.20 -11.22 -9.80
C PHE A 51 -1.39 -11.11 -11.30
N ARG A 52 -0.30 -10.92 -12.05
CA ARG A 52 -0.37 -10.91 -13.51
C ARG A 52 -0.86 -12.24 -14.07
N LYS A 53 -0.28 -13.36 -13.63
CA LYS A 53 -0.73 -14.71 -14.01
C LYS A 53 -2.18 -14.93 -13.62
N ARG A 54 -2.58 -14.47 -12.43
CA ARG A 54 -3.95 -14.62 -11.96
C ARG A 54 -4.95 -13.84 -12.79
N ALA A 55 -4.60 -12.64 -13.26
CA ALA A 55 -5.43 -11.85 -14.16
C ALA A 55 -5.65 -12.57 -15.51
N LEU A 56 -4.64 -13.27 -16.02
CA LEU A 56 -4.69 -13.99 -17.30
C LEU A 56 -5.26 -15.41 -17.22
N ALA A 57 -5.26 -16.03 -16.04
CA ALA A 57 -5.71 -17.40 -15.86
C ALA A 57 -7.18 -17.59 -16.30
N ASN A 58 -7.51 -18.80 -16.79
CA ASN A 58 -8.86 -19.21 -17.20
C ASN A 58 -9.49 -18.34 -18.28
N GLY A 59 -8.69 -17.78 -19.19
CA GLY A 59 -9.19 -16.90 -20.26
C GLY A 59 -9.57 -15.50 -19.78
N GLY A 60 -9.03 -15.07 -18.63
CA GLY A 60 -9.11 -13.69 -18.16
C GLY A 60 -8.29 -12.73 -19.03
N GLY A 61 -7.96 -11.57 -18.47
CA GLY A 61 -7.23 -10.52 -19.17
C GLY A 61 -6.72 -9.45 -18.23
N LEU A 62 -5.73 -8.69 -18.70
CA LEU A 62 -5.42 -7.38 -18.14
C LEU A 62 -6.52 -6.42 -18.57
N LEU A 63 -7.08 -5.71 -17.60
CA LEU A 63 -8.22 -4.81 -17.81
C LEU A 63 -7.77 -3.35 -17.75
N ALA A 64 -8.57 -2.46 -17.16
CA ALA A 64 -8.30 -1.04 -17.19
C ALA A 64 -7.07 -0.67 -16.33
N GLN A 65 -6.16 0.10 -16.92
CA GLN A 65 -5.02 0.70 -16.24
C GLN A 65 -5.46 1.96 -15.48
N GLY A 66 -4.91 2.19 -14.29
CA GLY A 66 -5.10 3.45 -13.55
C GLY A 66 -4.26 4.60 -14.10
N ALA A 67 -4.52 5.83 -13.65
CA ALA A 67 -3.76 7.02 -14.06
C ALA A 67 -2.31 7.06 -13.48
N GLY A 68 -1.96 6.15 -12.55
CA GLY A 68 -0.62 6.03 -11.97
C GLY A 68 -0.16 7.20 -11.10
N LEU A 69 -1.00 8.21 -10.86
CA LEU A 69 -0.61 9.45 -10.17
C LEU A 69 -0.04 9.20 -8.77
N GLY A 70 -0.63 8.29 -7.99
CA GLY A 70 -0.10 7.94 -6.68
C GLY A 70 1.10 6.99 -6.69
N LEU A 71 1.41 6.33 -7.81
CA LEU A 71 2.64 5.54 -7.99
C LEU A 71 3.81 6.48 -8.32
N ARG A 72 3.54 7.58 -9.03
CA ARG A 72 4.53 8.59 -9.39
C ARG A 72 5.18 9.25 -8.17
N THR A 73 4.43 9.52 -7.12
CA THR A 73 4.97 10.16 -5.90
C THR A 73 6.03 9.32 -5.21
N LEU A 74 5.96 7.99 -5.32
CA LEU A 74 6.98 7.07 -4.81
C LEU A 74 8.28 7.16 -5.62
N ILE A 75 8.16 7.21 -6.94
CA ILE A 75 9.30 7.32 -7.87
C ILE A 75 10.00 8.68 -7.75
N GLU A 76 9.24 9.74 -7.44
CA GLU A 76 9.76 11.11 -7.34
C GLU A 76 10.25 11.48 -5.93
N ALA A 77 10.34 10.52 -5.01
CA ALA A 77 10.90 10.76 -3.68
C ALA A 77 12.34 11.30 -3.77
N ARG A 78 12.66 12.32 -2.97
CA ARG A 78 13.94 13.06 -3.08
C ARG A 78 15.05 12.49 -2.20
N ASP A 79 14.68 11.80 -1.13
CA ASP A 79 15.60 11.06 -0.29
C ASP A 79 14.99 9.73 0.17
N PHE A 80 15.85 8.88 0.73
CA PHE A 80 15.47 7.53 1.16
C PHE A 80 14.38 7.53 2.23
N THR A 81 14.35 8.54 3.11
CA THR A 81 13.33 8.65 4.15
C THR A 81 11.99 9.07 3.56
N GLU A 82 11.96 10.04 2.65
CA GLU A 82 10.75 10.37 1.88
C GLU A 82 10.22 9.10 1.21
N MET A 83 11.06 8.37 0.48
CA MET A 83 10.68 7.11 -0.15
C MET A 83 10.14 6.11 0.87
N SER A 84 10.88 5.81 1.94
CA SER A 84 10.52 4.78 2.90
C SER A 84 9.23 5.13 3.65
N VAL A 85 8.98 6.40 3.95
CA VAL A 85 7.73 6.82 4.60
C VAL A 85 6.55 6.66 3.63
N LEU A 86 6.70 7.11 2.39
CA LEU A 86 5.61 7.04 1.41
C LEU A 86 5.32 5.61 0.95
N MET A 87 6.36 4.84 0.68
CA MET A 87 6.25 3.45 0.22
C MET A 87 5.88 2.52 1.37
N HIS A 88 6.80 2.33 2.33
CA HIS A 88 6.65 1.28 3.35
C HIS A 88 5.59 1.62 4.40
N VAL A 89 5.44 2.89 4.76
CA VAL A 89 4.45 3.29 5.78
C VAL A 89 3.11 3.63 5.14
N GLN A 90 3.04 4.42 4.08
CA GLN A 90 1.73 4.78 3.53
C GLN A 90 1.20 3.72 2.55
N ALA A 91 1.85 3.54 1.40
CA ALA A 91 1.34 2.78 0.27
C ALA A 91 1.18 1.28 0.59
N GLU A 92 2.28 0.61 0.95
CA GLU A 92 2.30 -0.81 1.34
C GLU A 92 1.39 -1.07 2.54
N GLY A 93 1.29 -0.10 3.45
CA GLY A 93 0.35 -0.17 4.57
C GLY A 93 -1.12 -0.31 4.15
N PHE A 94 -1.51 0.38 3.08
CA PHE A 94 -2.84 0.26 2.51
C PHE A 94 -3.02 -1.04 1.73
N VAL A 95 -2.01 -1.47 0.98
CA VAL A 95 -2.00 -2.75 0.26
C VAL A 95 -2.09 -3.92 1.23
N GLN A 96 -1.33 -3.90 2.33
CA GLN A 96 -1.36 -4.91 3.38
C GLN A 96 -2.76 -5.09 3.98
N SER A 97 -3.45 -3.99 4.28
CA SER A 97 -4.81 -4.04 4.82
C SER A 97 -5.75 -4.80 3.88
N MET A 98 -5.58 -4.59 2.56
CA MET A 98 -6.33 -5.29 1.53
C MET A 98 -5.91 -6.76 1.41
N PHE A 99 -4.62 -7.09 1.44
CA PHE A 99 -4.14 -8.47 1.44
C PHE A 99 -4.64 -9.28 2.64
N ARG A 100 -4.71 -8.66 3.82
CA ARG A 100 -5.31 -9.27 5.02
C ARG A 100 -6.81 -9.55 4.88
N MET A 101 -7.49 -8.84 3.99
CA MET A 101 -8.89 -9.11 3.60
C MET A 101 -9.01 -10.12 2.44
N GLY A 102 -7.91 -10.72 2.02
CA GLY A 102 -7.87 -11.69 0.93
C GLY A 102 -8.78 -12.90 1.10
N GLU A 103 -9.11 -13.29 2.33
CA GLU A 103 -10.08 -14.36 2.59
C GLU A 103 -11.51 -13.97 2.18
N LEU A 104 -11.85 -12.68 2.32
CA LEU A 104 -13.14 -12.12 1.92
C LEU A 104 -13.18 -11.76 0.43
N ILE A 105 -12.05 -11.32 -0.13
CA ILE A 105 -11.93 -10.90 -1.54
C ILE A 105 -11.78 -12.10 -2.48
N GLY A 106 -11.01 -13.11 -2.05
CA GLY A 106 -10.66 -14.27 -2.85
C GLY A 106 -11.86 -15.14 -3.21
N GLN A 107 -12.00 -15.46 -4.50
CA GLN A 107 -13.11 -16.27 -5.01
C GLN A 107 -12.77 -17.77 -5.02
N THR A 108 -11.48 -18.10 -4.89
CA THR A 108 -10.94 -19.46 -4.94
C THR A 108 -9.88 -19.66 -3.86
N GLU A 109 -9.57 -20.91 -3.54
CA GLU A 109 -8.47 -21.23 -2.61
C GLU A 109 -7.11 -20.74 -3.11
N ALA A 110 -6.92 -20.67 -4.44
CA ALA A 110 -5.75 -20.06 -5.04
C ALA A 110 -5.67 -18.56 -4.74
N ASP A 111 -6.77 -17.82 -4.94
CA ASP A 111 -6.84 -16.37 -4.63
C ASP A 111 -6.48 -16.11 -3.16
N LYS A 112 -7.13 -16.85 -2.26
CA LYS A 112 -6.90 -16.73 -0.82
C LYS A 112 -5.48 -17.09 -0.43
N ARG A 113 -4.86 -18.07 -1.11
CA ARG A 113 -3.46 -18.44 -0.87
C ARG A 113 -2.52 -17.33 -1.34
N ILE A 114 -2.76 -16.74 -2.51
CA ILE A 114 -2.00 -15.60 -3.04
C ILE A 114 -2.01 -14.47 -2.02
N PHE A 115 -3.19 -14.00 -1.62
CA PHE A 115 -3.31 -12.90 -0.66
C PHE A 115 -2.66 -13.19 0.70
N ARG A 116 -2.79 -14.41 1.23
CA ARG A 116 -2.13 -14.80 2.50
C ARG A 116 -0.61 -14.75 2.41
N MET A 117 -0.04 -15.20 1.28
CA MET A 117 1.41 -15.15 1.07
C MET A 117 1.89 -13.70 0.90
N SER A 118 1.20 -12.91 0.09
CA SER A 118 1.56 -11.50 -0.10
C SER A 118 1.45 -10.72 1.22
N ALA A 119 0.41 -10.94 2.03
CA ALA A 119 0.28 -10.31 3.36
C ALA A 119 1.46 -10.64 4.31
N GLN A 120 2.04 -11.83 4.20
CA GLN A 120 3.19 -12.25 5.01
C GLN A 120 4.46 -11.51 4.59
N ASP A 121 4.62 -11.28 3.28
CA ASP A 121 5.74 -10.54 2.71
C ASP A 121 5.63 -9.05 3.08
N GLU A 122 4.46 -8.46 2.83
CA GLU A 122 4.14 -7.06 3.17
C GLU A 122 4.40 -6.74 4.65
N SER A 123 4.14 -7.71 5.55
CA SER A 123 4.40 -7.54 6.98
C SER A 123 5.85 -7.23 7.30
N ARG A 124 6.80 -7.72 6.49
CA ARG A 124 8.23 -7.43 6.65
C ARG A 124 8.56 -6.04 6.12
N HIS A 125 7.99 -5.64 4.98
CA HIS A 125 8.19 -4.31 4.37
C HIS A 125 7.68 -3.18 5.27
N LEU A 126 6.47 -3.32 5.81
CA LEU A 126 5.95 -2.36 6.79
C LEU A 126 6.81 -2.31 8.06
N ALA A 127 7.28 -3.46 8.55
CA ALA A 127 8.11 -3.49 9.75
C ALA A 127 9.42 -2.73 9.53
N PHE A 128 10.06 -2.89 8.37
CA PHE A 128 11.23 -2.11 7.98
C PHE A 128 10.91 -0.60 7.95
N GLY A 129 9.84 -0.20 7.27
CA GLY A 129 9.43 1.20 7.18
C GLY A 129 9.15 1.87 8.52
N VAL A 130 8.42 1.18 9.41
CA VAL A 130 8.08 1.68 10.75
C VAL A 130 9.35 1.82 11.60
N MET A 131 10.26 0.85 11.53
CA MET A 131 11.53 0.91 12.26
C MET A 131 12.45 2.01 11.74
N HIS A 132 12.54 2.19 10.41
CA HIS A 132 13.29 3.28 9.79
C HIS A 132 12.74 4.64 10.22
N LEU A 133 11.42 4.84 10.11
CA LEU A 133 10.79 6.10 10.52
C LEU A 133 11.01 6.37 12.01
N LYS A 134 10.90 5.34 12.87
CA LYS A 134 11.18 5.48 14.29
C LYS A 134 12.63 5.91 14.54
N TYR A 135 13.58 5.27 13.87
CA TYR A 135 14.99 5.64 13.98
C TYR A 135 15.21 7.11 13.61
N VAL A 136 14.71 7.55 12.44
CA VAL A 136 14.83 8.94 12.00
C VAL A 136 14.20 9.91 13.01
N LEU A 137 13.01 9.61 13.55
CA LEU A 137 12.37 10.49 14.54
C LEU A 137 13.12 10.53 15.88
N ASP A 138 13.81 9.46 16.25
CA ASP A 138 14.63 9.38 17.47
C ASP A 138 16.00 10.07 17.30
N THR A 139 16.60 10.04 16.11
CA THR A 139 17.97 10.55 15.86
C THR A 139 18.05 11.89 15.12
N GLU A 140 17.03 12.22 14.32
CA GLU A 140 16.93 13.43 13.48
C GLU A 140 15.57 14.13 13.74
N PRO A 141 15.28 14.54 14.99
CA PRO A 141 13.96 15.08 15.37
C PRO A 141 13.58 16.36 14.61
N GLU A 142 14.56 17.10 14.08
CA GLU A 142 14.35 18.27 13.23
C GLU A 142 13.61 17.94 11.92
N ARG A 143 13.68 16.69 11.46
CA ARG A 143 12.99 16.23 10.24
C ARG A 143 11.51 15.94 10.45
N ARG A 144 10.98 16.07 11.67
CA ARG A 144 9.57 15.77 11.97
C ARG A 144 8.59 16.54 11.07
N GLU A 145 8.78 17.85 10.92
CA GLU A 145 7.89 18.66 10.07
C GLU A 145 8.07 18.37 8.58
N GLU A 146 9.29 18.00 8.17
CA GLU A 146 9.57 17.54 6.82
C GLU A 146 8.81 16.22 6.51
N ILE A 147 8.83 15.26 7.43
CA ILE A 147 8.09 13.99 7.31
C ILE A 147 6.58 14.27 7.24
N HIS A 148 6.07 15.17 8.08
CA HIS A 148 4.67 15.59 7.97
C HIS A 148 4.35 16.21 6.62
N HIS A 149 5.25 17.01 6.05
CA HIS A 149 5.06 17.57 4.72
C HIS A 149 5.04 16.50 3.61
N TYR A 150 5.89 15.48 3.70
CA TYR A 150 5.84 14.34 2.76
C TYR A 150 4.48 13.65 2.81
N LEU A 151 3.98 13.40 4.02
CA LEU A 151 2.68 12.79 4.23
C LEU A 151 1.54 13.72 3.78
N ASP A 152 1.64 15.04 3.99
CA ASP A 152 0.64 16.01 3.50
C ASP A 152 0.53 15.95 1.97
N LYS A 153 1.66 15.90 1.26
CA LYS A 153 1.69 15.75 -0.20
C LYS A 153 1.05 14.43 -0.62
N ALA A 154 1.47 13.32 -0.03
CA ALA A 154 0.99 12.02 -0.46
C ALA A 154 -0.47 11.76 -0.08
N GLU A 155 -0.94 12.27 1.07
CA GLU A 155 -2.36 12.22 1.46
C GLU A 155 -3.23 13.17 0.63
N GLY A 156 -2.69 14.34 0.25
CA GLY A 156 -3.36 15.31 -0.62
C GLY A 156 -3.48 14.81 -2.06
N ASP A 157 -2.42 14.22 -2.61
CA ASP A 157 -2.45 13.51 -3.89
C ASP A 157 -3.34 12.25 -3.80
N ALA A 158 -3.39 11.61 -2.62
CA ALA A 158 -4.28 10.48 -2.32
C ALA A 158 -5.72 10.88 -1.93
N ALA A 159 -6.10 12.17 -2.01
CA ALA A 159 -7.49 12.61 -1.92
C ALA A 159 -8.36 12.06 -3.07
N GLY A 160 -7.73 11.45 -4.09
CA GLY A 160 -8.35 10.53 -5.06
C GLY A 160 -7.58 9.21 -5.18
N GLY A 161 -7.10 8.66 -4.05
CA GLY A 161 -6.36 7.41 -3.94
C GLY A 161 -4.94 7.42 -4.53
N GLY A 162 -3.96 7.30 -3.63
CA GLY A 162 -2.58 7.02 -4.00
C GLY A 162 -2.42 5.65 -4.66
N SER A 163 -1.18 5.29 -4.98
CA SER A 163 -0.76 4.09 -5.70
C SER A 163 -1.62 2.85 -5.42
N GLY A 164 -2.28 2.34 -6.47
CA GLY A 164 -3.30 1.30 -6.30
C GLY A 164 -4.66 1.85 -5.87
N ASP A 165 -5.00 3.06 -6.36
CA ASP A 165 -6.23 3.78 -6.04
C ASP A 165 -7.45 2.86 -6.07
N VAL A 166 -7.86 2.43 -4.88
CA VAL A 166 -9.05 1.58 -4.71
C VAL A 166 -10.35 2.33 -4.96
N THR A 167 -10.27 3.65 -5.18
CA THR A 167 -11.38 4.54 -5.57
C THR A 167 -11.43 4.79 -7.08
N PHE A 168 -10.41 4.38 -7.84
CA PHE A 168 -10.44 4.38 -9.30
C PHE A 168 -11.64 3.54 -9.77
N PRO A 169 -12.58 4.09 -10.56
CA PRO A 169 -13.91 3.47 -10.70
C PRO A 169 -13.91 1.99 -11.09
N PRO A 170 -13.08 1.50 -12.04
CA PRO A 170 -13.00 0.08 -12.36
C PRO A 170 -12.54 -0.79 -11.17
N VAL A 171 -11.58 -0.30 -10.39
CA VAL A 171 -11.05 -1.03 -9.22
C VAL A 171 -12.05 -1.00 -8.08
N PHE A 172 -12.65 0.17 -7.82
CA PHE A 172 -13.70 0.35 -6.84
C PHE A 172 -14.88 -0.59 -7.10
N GLU A 173 -15.40 -0.60 -8.32
CA GLU A 173 -16.51 -1.47 -8.72
C GLU A 173 -16.15 -2.94 -8.55
N ALA A 174 -14.96 -3.34 -9.02
CA ALA A 174 -14.48 -4.71 -8.90
C ALA A 174 -14.33 -5.14 -7.43
N LEU A 175 -13.82 -4.27 -6.56
CA LEU A 175 -13.69 -4.55 -5.12
C LEU A 175 -15.06 -4.69 -4.45
N CYS A 176 -16.01 -3.80 -4.75
CA CYS A 176 -17.36 -3.90 -4.20
C CYS A 176 -18.02 -5.21 -4.63
N ILE A 177 -17.95 -5.59 -5.91
CA ILE A 177 -18.49 -6.87 -6.40
C ILE A 177 -17.82 -8.06 -5.69
N LEU A 178 -16.50 -8.06 -5.55
CA LEU A 178 -15.76 -9.14 -4.90
C LEU A 178 -16.12 -9.28 -3.42
N LEU A 179 -16.15 -8.16 -2.69
CA LEU A 179 -16.50 -8.13 -1.27
C LEU A 179 -17.97 -8.50 -1.02
N GLY A 180 -18.87 -8.08 -1.92
CA GLY A 180 -20.29 -8.47 -1.90
C GLY A 180 -20.51 -9.94 -2.23
N GLY A 181 -19.58 -10.57 -2.95
CA GLY A 181 -19.70 -11.94 -3.42
C GLY A 181 -20.57 -12.08 -4.67
N GLY A 182 -20.67 -11.02 -5.48
CA GLY A 182 -21.47 -11.00 -6.71
C GLY A 182 -22.01 -9.61 -7.04
N VAL A 183 -22.41 -9.43 -8.30
CA VAL A 183 -22.94 -8.15 -8.82
C VAL A 183 -24.25 -7.78 -8.13
N ASP A 184 -25.10 -8.77 -7.85
CA ASP A 184 -26.40 -8.58 -7.17
C ASP A 184 -26.26 -8.14 -5.70
N LYS A 185 -25.04 -8.18 -5.15
CA LYS A 185 -24.71 -7.82 -3.77
C LYS A 185 -23.81 -6.60 -3.68
N PHE A 186 -23.86 -5.73 -4.69
CA PHE A 186 -23.01 -4.54 -4.76
C PHE A 186 -23.11 -3.68 -3.49
N ASP A 187 -24.32 -3.44 -2.97
CA ASP A 187 -24.52 -2.62 -1.77
C ASP A 187 -23.87 -3.24 -0.51
N GLU A 188 -23.96 -4.57 -0.34
CA GLU A 188 -23.23 -5.28 0.72
C GLU A 188 -21.70 -5.13 0.55
N GLY A 189 -21.26 -5.20 -0.71
CA GLY A 189 -19.89 -4.96 -1.12
C GLY A 189 -19.39 -3.56 -0.76
N LEU A 190 -20.20 -2.55 -1.02
CA LEU A 190 -19.92 -1.15 -0.68
C LEU A 190 -19.76 -0.97 0.84
N GLN A 191 -20.63 -1.58 1.65
CA GLN A 191 -20.49 -1.51 3.11
C GLN A 191 -19.16 -2.13 3.58
N LYS A 192 -18.79 -3.29 3.03
CA LYS A 192 -17.50 -3.93 3.35
C LYS A 192 -16.30 -3.13 2.84
N PHE A 193 -16.44 -2.47 1.69
CA PHE A 193 -15.42 -1.55 1.17
C PHE A 193 -15.20 -0.36 2.11
N LEU A 194 -16.27 0.25 2.62
CA LEU A 194 -16.15 1.33 3.60
C LEU A 194 -15.47 0.87 4.90
N LEU A 195 -15.73 -0.38 5.34
CA LEU A 195 -15.02 -0.98 6.47
C LEU A 195 -13.53 -1.21 6.16
N LEU A 196 -13.17 -1.63 4.95
CA LEU A 196 -11.77 -1.71 4.50
C LEU A 196 -11.09 -0.34 4.56
N ARG A 197 -11.75 0.71 4.04
CA ARG A 197 -11.22 2.09 4.10
C ARG A 197 -11.03 2.54 5.54
N LYS A 198 -12.01 2.27 6.41
CA LYS A 198 -11.92 2.54 7.85
C LYS A 198 -10.69 1.88 8.47
N ARG A 199 -10.49 0.59 8.17
CA ARG A 199 -9.35 -0.17 8.67
C ARG A 199 -8.02 0.38 8.17
N GLN A 200 -7.90 0.65 6.87
CA GLN A 200 -6.72 1.22 6.23
C GLN A 200 -6.26 2.50 6.94
N ILE A 201 -7.17 3.44 7.18
CA ILE A 201 -6.83 4.72 7.82
C ILE A 201 -6.41 4.54 9.29
N ASN A 202 -7.11 3.72 10.07
CA ASN A 202 -6.77 3.52 11.48
C ASN A 202 -5.47 2.72 11.65
N GLU A 203 -5.22 1.69 10.83
CA GLU A 203 -3.94 0.96 10.83
C GLU A 203 -2.78 1.86 10.40
N TYR A 204 -2.99 2.77 9.44
CA TYR A 204 -2.02 3.78 9.04
C TYR A 204 -1.64 4.74 10.17
N VAL A 205 -2.64 5.36 10.81
CA VAL A 205 -2.40 6.27 11.95
C VAL A 205 -1.76 5.54 13.13
N HIS A 206 -2.16 4.29 13.38
CA HIS A 206 -1.55 3.48 14.42
C HIS A 206 -0.06 3.24 14.17
N ARG A 207 0.34 2.89 12.94
CA ARG A 207 1.75 2.67 12.58
C ARG A 207 2.58 3.95 12.71
N LEU A 208 2.03 5.09 12.29
CA LEU A 208 2.66 6.39 12.52
C LEU A 208 2.80 6.71 14.02
N THR A 209 1.80 6.38 14.83
CA THR A 209 1.87 6.53 16.28
C THR A 209 2.99 5.69 16.89
N VAL A 210 3.09 4.42 16.49
CA VAL A 210 4.15 3.50 16.91
C VAL A 210 5.54 4.04 16.53
N ALA A 211 5.65 4.66 15.36
CA ALA A 211 6.91 5.26 14.90
C ALA A 211 7.29 6.57 15.62
N GLY A 212 6.39 7.17 16.42
CA GLY A 212 6.63 8.45 17.12
C GLY A 212 5.95 9.67 16.50
N LEU A 213 5.07 9.46 15.51
CA LEU A 213 4.30 10.49 14.79
C LEU A 213 2.80 10.45 15.14
N GLY A 214 2.46 10.28 16.42
CA GLY A 214 1.07 10.16 16.88
C GLY A 214 0.23 11.44 16.70
N ASP A 215 0.88 12.59 16.59
CA ASP A 215 0.28 13.88 16.23
C ASP A 215 -0.24 13.92 14.77
N ARG A 216 0.11 12.95 13.92
CA ARG A 216 -0.44 12.86 12.56
C ARG A 216 -1.96 12.76 12.58
N ARG A 217 -2.53 12.09 13.59
CA ARG A 217 -3.98 11.88 13.69
C ARG A 217 -4.77 13.19 13.61
N GLN A 218 -4.28 14.28 14.19
CA GLN A 218 -4.93 15.59 14.15
C GLN A 218 -4.67 16.38 12.85
N ARG A 219 -3.73 15.94 12.02
CA ARG A 219 -3.31 16.60 10.77
C ARG A 219 -3.97 16.02 9.52
N LEU A 220 -4.64 14.87 9.62
CA LEU A 220 -5.29 14.22 8.48
C LEU A 220 -6.32 15.14 7.83
N GLY A 221 -6.31 15.18 6.49
CA GLY A 221 -7.33 15.88 5.70
C GLY A 221 -8.74 15.27 5.89
N PRO A 222 -9.80 16.03 5.61
CA PRO A 222 -11.18 15.65 5.91
C PRO A 222 -11.61 14.31 5.27
N LEU A 223 -11.10 14.01 4.07
CA LEU A 223 -11.41 12.77 3.35
C LEU A 223 -10.87 11.51 4.03
N MET A 224 -9.76 11.61 4.76
CA MET A 224 -9.23 10.50 5.57
C MET A 224 -9.79 10.55 6.98
N ALA A 225 -9.93 11.75 7.56
CA ALA A 225 -10.42 11.95 8.92
C ALA A 225 -11.82 11.35 9.16
N GLN A 226 -12.69 11.33 8.15
CA GLN A 226 -14.02 10.70 8.25
C GLN A 226 -13.99 9.19 8.57
N PHE A 227 -12.86 8.53 8.33
CA PHE A 227 -12.66 7.11 8.57
C PHE A 227 -11.97 6.80 9.91
N LEU A 228 -11.62 7.82 10.71
CA LEU A 228 -11.00 7.59 12.01
C LEU A 228 -12.00 7.00 13.00
N ASP A 229 -11.54 6.04 13.80
CA ASP A 229 -12.24 5.67 15.02
C ASP A 229 -12.30 6.86 15.99
N PRO A 230 -13.24 6.91 16.94
CA PRO A 230 -13.20 7.88 18.03
C PRO A 230 -11.85 7.83 18.77
N ALA A 231 -11.38 8.99 19.25
CA ALA A 231 -10.13 9.10 20.02
C ALA A 231 -10.28 8.57 21.45
#